data_AF-A0A960K2I4-F1
#
_entry.id   AF-A0A960K2I4-F1
#
_cell.length_a   1.000
_cell.length_b   1.000
_cell.length_c   1.000
_cell.angle_alpha   90.00
_cell.angle_beta   90.00
_cell.angle_gamma   90.00
#
_symmetry.space_group_name_H-M   'P 1'
#
loop_
_entity.id
_entity.type
_entity.pdbx_description
1 polymer ?
#
loop_
_entity_poly.entity_id
_entity_poly.type
_entity_poly.pdbx_seq_one_letter_code
_entity_poly.pdbx_strand_id
1 'polypeptide(L)' 'MRTTIDLPDTQRARLLALAAERGEKGFSGIVQEALEKYFEEQRQREEALRRARAVHGTLSDEEAEALEEHVKDLRRSWR' A
#
# COMPACT_ATOMS: atom_id res chain seq x y z
N MET A 1 -18.73 0.38 -17.15
CA MET A 1 -18.17 0.52 -18.52
C MET A 1 -17.53 -0.81 -18.92
N ARG A 2 -17.59 -1.22 -20.20
CA ARG A 2 -16.92 -2.43 -20.67
C ARG A 2 -15.55 -2.05 -21.21
N THR A 3 -14.49 -2.62 -20.63
CA THR A 3 -13.11 -2.38 -21.02
C THR A 3 -12.46 -3.71 -21.36
N THR A 4 -11.76 -3.77 -22.48
CA THR A 4 -10.94 -4.92 -22.84
C THR A 4 -9.55 -4.71 -22.27
N ILE A 5 -9.02 -5.73 -21.59
CA ILE A 5 -7.68 -5.75 -21.03
C ILE A 5 -7.01 -7.04 -21.45
N ASP A 6 -5.70 -7.00 -21.64
CA ASP A 6 -4.91 -8.19 -21.92
C ASP A 6 -4.52 -8.88 -20.62
N LEU A 7 -4.80 -10.19 -20.55
CA LEU A 7 -4.43 -11.04 -19.43
C LEU A 7 -3.70 -12.27 -19.99
N PRO A 8 -2.55 -12.65 -19.42
CA PRO A 8 -1.96 -13.95 -19.67
C PRO A 8 -2.96 -15.08 -19.38
N ASP A 9 -2.94 -16.14 -20.18
CA ASP A 9 -3.83 -17.29 -20.01
C ASP A 9 -3.76 -17.89 -18.60
N THR A 10 -2.58 -17.87 -17.99
CA THR A 10 -2.36 -18.32 -16.61
C THR A 10 -3.11 -17.47 -15.59
N GLN A 11 -3.16 -16.15 -15.78
CA GLN A 11 -3.92 -15.25 -14.90
C GLN A 11 -5.42 -15.45 -15.10
N ARG A 12 -5.87 -15.57 -16.36
CA ARG A 12 -7.28 -15.85 -16.67
C ARG A 12 -7.74 -17.18 -16.06
N ALA A 13 -6.94 -18.23 -16.17
CA ALA A 13 -7.24 -19.54 -15.58
C ALA A 13 -7.38 -19.45 -14.06
N ARG A 14 -6.45 -18.74 -13.40
CA ARG A 14 -6.49 -18.53 -11.94
C ARG A 14 -7.70 -17.72 -11.50
N LEU A 15 -8.07 -16.69 -12.24
CA LEU A 15 -9.26 -15.89 -11.99
C LEU A 15 -10.55 -16.71 -12.13
N LEU A 16 -10.63 -17.59 -13.12
CA LEU A 16 -11.76 -18.51 -13.30
C LEU A 16 -11.86 -19.53 -12.16
N ALA A 17 -10.73 -20.10 -11.72
CA ALA A 17 -10.70 -21.02 -10.59
C ALA A 17 -11.20 -20.34 -9.31
N LEU A 18 -10.71 -19.12 -9.03
CA LEU A 18 -11.14 -18.35 -7.86
C LEU A 18 -12.62 -17.96 -7.92
N ALA A 19 -13.14 -17.62 -9.11
CA ALA A 19 -14.57 -17.36 -9.29
C ALA A 19 -15.42 -18.61 -8.99
N ALA A 20 -14.98 -19.78 -9.46
CA ALA A 20 -15.65 -21.05 -9.21
C ALA A 20 -15.65 -21.41 -7.72
N GLU A 21 -14.52 -21.22 -7.02
CA GLU A 21 -14.41 -21.41 -5.57
C GLU A 21 -15.37 -20.49 -4.79
N ARG A 22 -15.60 -19.27 -5.28
CA ARG A 22 -16.52 -18.29 -4.66
C ARG A 22 -17.98 -18.44 -5.11
N GLY A 23 -18.29 -19.38 -6.01
CA GLY A 23 -19.63 -19.53 -6.58
C GLY A 23 -20.07 -18.37 -7.48
N GLU A 24 -19.13 -17.58 -7.99
CA GLU A 24 -19.39 -16.46 -8.89
C GLU A 24 -19.52 -16.95 -10.35
N LYS A 25 -20.41 -16.33 -11.12
CA LYS A 25 -20.64 -16.69 -12.54
C LYS A 25 -19.48 -16.32 -13.48
N GLY A 26 -18.47 -15.59 -12.99
CA GLY A 26 -17.30 -15.14 -13.74
C GLY A 26 -16.36 -14.35 -12.84
N PHE A 27 -15.23 -13.88 -13.37
CA PHE A 27 -14.19 -13.22 -12.57
C PHE A 27 -14.28 -11.69 -12.52
N SER A 28 -15.34 -11.08 -13.08
CA SER A 28 -15.46 -9.62 -13.12
C SER A 28 -15.56 -9.00 -11.72
N GLY A 29 -16.23 -9.66 -10.78
CA GLY A 29 -16.29 -9.20 -9.38
C GLY A 29 -14.92 -9.19 -8.72
N ILE A 30 -14.18 -10.29 -8.88
CA ILE A 30 -12.79 -10.42 -8.41
C ILE A 30 -11.88 -9.33 -8.99
N VAL A 31 -11.97 -9.04 -10.29
CA VAL A 31 -11.15 -7.98 -10.93
C VAL A 31 -11.50 -6.61 -10.36
N GLN A 32 -12.77 -6.32 -10.13
CA GLN A 32 -13.19 -5.05 -9.51
C GLN A 32 -12.65 -4.94 -8.08
N GLU A 33 -12.78 -6.00 -7.27
CA GLU A 33 -12.24 -6.04 -5.90
C GLU A 33 -10.72 -5.81 -5.89
N ALA A 34 -9.99 -6.45 -6.81
CA ALA A 34 -8.54 -6.31 -6.92
C ALA A 34 -8.13 -4.88 -7.30
N LEU A 35 -8.86 -4.24 -8.22
CA LEU A 35 -8.60 -2.85 -8.60
C LEU A 35 -8.88 -1.86 -7.46
N GLU A 36 -9.98 -2.05 -6.73
CA GLU A 36 -10.32 -1.22 -5.57
C GLU A 36 -9.19 -1.28 -4.52
N LYS A 37 -8.74 -2.50 -4.18
CA LYS A 37 -7.62 -2.71 -3.25
C LYS A 37 -6.33 -2.09 -3.76
N TYR A 38 -6.03 -2.25 -5.04
CA TYR A 38 -4.84 -1.64 -5.64
C TYR A 38 -4.87 -0.11 -5.53
N PHE A 39 -6.00 0.53 -5.84
CA PHE A 39 -6.12 1.99 -5.74
C PHE A 39 -6.04 2.48 -4.30
N GLU A 40 -6.63 1.76 -3.35
CA GLU A 40 -6.50 2.05 -1.93
C GLU A 40 -5.04 2.02 -1.48
N GLU A 41 -4.33 0.94 -1.80
CA GLU A 41 -2.92 0.76 -1.46
C GLU A 41 -2.04 1.84 -2.10
N GLN A 42 -2.27 2.20 -3.37
CA GLN A 42 -1.52 3.28 -4.02
C GLN A 42 -1.76 4.62 -3.34
N ARG A 43 -3.01 4.95 -2.98
CA ARG A 43 -3.32 6.20 -2.30
C ARG A 43 -2.62 6.30 -0.95
N GLN A 44 -2.69 5.24 -0.15
CA GLN A 44 -2.00 5.17 1.15
C GLN A 44 -0.48 5.29 1.00
N ARG A 45 0.09 4.64 -0.03
CA ARG A 45 1.51 4.74 -0.34
C ARG A 45 1.91 6.16 -0.73
N GLU A 46 1.15 6.82 -1.60
CA GLU A 46 1.41 8.20 -1.99
C GLU A 46 1.30 9.17 -0.81
N GLU A 47 0.33 8.98 0.08
CA GLU A 47 0.21 9.78 1.30
C GLU A 47 1.37 9.54 2.27
N ALA A 48 1.82 8.30 2.44
CA ALA A 48 3.00 7.98 3.23
C ALA A 48 4.26 8.63 2.67
N LEU A 49 4.48 8.54 1.36
CA LEU A 49 5.60 9.20 0.67
C LEU A 49 5.52 10.72 0.78
N ARG A 50 4.33 11.30 0.62
CA ARG A 50 4.11 12.74 0.76
C ARG A 50 4.44 13.21 2.17
N ARG A 51 3.99 12.49 3.20
CA ARG A 51 4.31 12.80 4.60
C ARG A 51 5.80 12.66 4.89
N ALA A 52 6.43 11.57 4.45
CA ALA A 52 7.86 11.38 4.62
C ALA A 52 8.67 12.50 3.95
N ARG A 53 8.27 12.90 2.75
CA ARG A 53 8.91 14.01 2.03
C ARG A 53 8.67 15.36 2.69
N ALA A 54 7.50 15.58 3.29
CA ALA A 54 7.19 16.82 3.99
C ALA A 54 8.03 17.02 5.26
N VAL A 55 8.54 15.94 5.87
CA VAL A 55 9.42 16.00 7.05
C VAL A 55 10.90 16.07 6.64
N HIS A 56 11.23 15.76 5.39
CA HIS A 56 12.60 15.79 4.91
C HIS A 56 13.14 17.22 4.84
N GLY A 57 14.08 17.55 5.72
CA GLY A 57 14.73 18.86 5.79
C GLY A 57 13.95 19.93 6.56
N THR A 58 12.96 19.53 7.37
CA THR A 58 12.22 20.48 8.24
C THR A 58 12.81 20.66 9.62
N LEU A 59 13.77 19.82 10.02
CA LEU A 59 14.52 20.00 11.27
C LEU A 59 15.81 20.76 10.97
N SER A 60 16.12 21.76 11.79
CA SER A 60 17.48 22.28 11.87
C SER A 60 18.42 21.21 12.47
N ASP A 61 19.73 21.40 12.30
CA ASP A 61 20.73 20.48 12.89
C ASP A 61 20.57 20.40 14.42
N GLU A 62 20.26 21.53 15.07
CA GLU A 62 20.02 21.63 16.52
C GLU A 62 18.76 20.87 16.95
N GLU A 63 17.67 20.99 16.18
CA GLU A 63 16.42 20.26 16.44
C GLU A 63 16.58 18.75 16.21
N ALA A 64 17.39 18.37 15.22
CA ALA A 64 17.71 16.97 14.94
C ALA A 64 18.54 16.35 16.06
N GLU A 65 19.59 17.03 16.55
CA GLU A 65 20.40 16.58 17.68
C GLU A 65 19.57 16.45 18.97
N ALA A 66 18.72 17.44 19.26
CA ALA A 66 17.85 17.40 20.43
C ALA A 66 16.86 16.22 20.39
N LEU A 67 16.28 15.94 19.21
CA LEU A 67 15.40 14.79 19.02
C LEU A 67 16.16 13.46 19.19
N GLU A 68 17.38 13.37 18.67
CA GLU A 68 18.20 12.16 18.77
C GLU A 68 18.56 11.83 20.23
N GLU A 69 18.97 12.83 21.01
CA GLU A 69 19.25 12.66 22.45
C GLU A 69 18.00 12.25 23.23
N HIS A 70 16.84 12.84 22.93
CA HIS A 70 15.58 12.46 23.57
C HIS A 70 15.19 11.00 23.30
N VAL A 71 15.40 10.53 22.05
CA VAL A 71 15.13 9.14 21.67
C VAL A 71 16.12 8.17 22.35
N LYS A 72 17.40 8.56 22.51
CA LYS A 72 18.40 7.75 23.24
C LYS A 72 18.01 7.58 24.70
N ASP A 73 17.62 8.66 25.37
CA ASP A 73 17.21 8.62 26.78
C ASP A 73 15.93 7.78 26.97
N LEU A 74 14.95 7.93 26.08
CA LEU A 74 13.76 7.08 26.10
C LEU A 74 14.12 5.60 25.97
N ARG A 75 14.97 5.21 25.01
CA ARG A 75 15.42 3.82 24.83
C ARG A 75 16.20 3.27 26.03
N ARG A 76 16.99 4.11 26.72
CA ARG A 76 17.71 3.71 27.95
C ARG A 76 16.76 3.34 29.07
N SER A 77 15.62 4.03 29.19
CA SER A 77 14.62 3.77 30.23
C SER A 77 13.74 2.53 29.99
N TRP A 78 13.79 1.94 28.80
CA TRP A 78 13.00 0.75 28.43
C TRP A 78 13.77 -0.57 28.61
N ARG A 79 15.02 -0.50 29.06
CA ARG A 79 15.93 -1.63 29.22
C ARG A 79 16.24 -1.86 30.69
#